data_AF-A0A8T3V833-F1
#
_entry.id   AF-A0A8T3V833-F1
#
_cell.length_a   1.000
_cell.length_b   1.000
_cell.length_c   1.000
_cell.angle_alpha   90.00
_cell.angle_beta   90.00
_cell.angle_gamma   90.00
#
_symmetry.space_group_name_H-M   'P 1'
#
loop_
_entity.id
_entity.type
_entity.pdbx_description
1 polymer ?
#
loop_
_entity_poly.entity_id
_entity_poly.type
_entity_poly.pdbx_seq_one_letter_code
_entity_poly.pdbx_strand_id
1 'polypeptide(L)'
;MKFCPKCGAQNKEEAKFCVDCGEDISNISTEQPEQNNAAPQSTGQKNKWIAPILNFIGGMLIYGLSGIGHALYLRLYKRAAIFGAIGFLLSAIFFVLFIFSNSFAITAITTLIGIAFTLYAAYDAYKCTEAINEGRELPALIGGIRPESLSTGMAVGALAVALVVMVVAFGAFASSMLVNDLSTASVTDTVISNDISSGTNDNDGLVVEISYPGEWSASIGDQDTSTMYNGKGDESIKINEGRYDVIAAAVQKTDGSSDKLKVKIIKDGDTLDSESTSKEYGVVTVSATL
;
A
#
# COMPACT_ATOMS: atom_id res chain seq x y z
N MET A 1 -45.96 19.48 31.12
CA MET A 1 -45.28 19.77 32.41
C MET A 1 -44.24 20.86 32.18
N LYS A 2 -43.95 21.74 33.13
CA LYS A 2 -42.96 22.82 32.97
C LYS A 2 -41.86 22.76 34.02
N PHE A 3 -40.65 23.19 33.65
CA PHE A 3 -39.48 23.19 34.53
C PHE A 3 -39.20 24.59 35.05
N CYS A 4 -38.85 24.70 36.33
CA CYS A 4 -38.49 25.98 36.92
C CYS A 4 -37.12 26.46 36.41
N PRO A 5 -37.00 27.68 35.85
CA PRO A 5 -35.73 28.19 35.33
C PRO A 5 -34.70 28.49 36.42
N LYS A 6 -35.14 28.61 37.68
CA LYS A 6 -34.27 28.94 38.82
C LYS A 6 -33.66 27.73 39.51
N CYS A 7 -34.40 26.61 39.60
CA CYS A 7 -33.94 25.43 40.35
C CYS A 7 -34.07 24.10 39.60
N GLY A 8 -34.68 24.08 38.41
CA GLY A 8 -34.84 22.87 37.61
C GLY A 8 -35.97 21.93 38.04
N ALA A 9 -36.74 22.28 39.09
CA ALA A 9 -37.85 21.46 39.57
C ALA A 9 -38.97 21.29 38.53
N GLN A 10 -39.55 20.09 38.47
CA GLN A 10 -40.66 19.76 37.57
C GLN A 10 -42.00 20.16 38.21
N ASN A 11 -42.78 20.97 37.50
CA ASN A 11 -44.05 21.51 37.97
C ASN A 11 -45.21 21.11 37.03
N LYS A 12 -46.44 21.10 37.57
CA LYS A 12 -47.68 20.90 36.79
C LYS A 12 -47.86 22.04 35.77
N GLU A 13 -48.57 21.77 34.68
CA GLU A 13 -48.77 22.76 33.60
C GLU A 13 -49.52 23.99 34.10
N GLU A 14 -50.55 23.81 34.92
CA GLU A 14 -51.30 24.90 35.54
C GLU A 14 -50.61 25.58 36.76
N ALA A 15 -49.40 25.17 37.15
CA ALA A 15 -48.73 25.74 38.32
C ALA A 15 -48.34 27.21 38.08
N LYS A 16 -48.74 28.13 38.95
CA LYS A 16 -48.32 29.55 38.87
C LYS A 16 -46.97 29.80 39.53
N PHE A 17 -46.58 28.98 40.50
CA PHE A 17 -45.32 29.09 41.24
C PHE A 17 -44.61 27.73 41.30
N CYS A 18 -43.28 27.75 41.39
CA CYS A 18 -42.47 26.55 41.57
C CYS A 18 -42.70 25.94 42.96
N VAL A 19 -42.98 24.63 43.01
CA VAL A 19 -43.20 23.88 44.27
C VAL A 19 -41.97 23.83 45.17
N ASP A 20 -40.77 23.92 44.62
CA ASP A 20 -39.52 23.77 45.38
C ASP A 20 -38.89 25.10 45.80
N CYS A 21 -38.93 26.14 44.95
CA CYS A 21 -38.22 27.40 45.21
C CYS A 21 -39.10 28.66 45.22
N GLY A 22 -40.40 28.53 44.95
CA GLY A 22 -41.37 29.63 45.01
C GLY A 22 -41.30 30.65 43.85
N GLU A 23 -40.48 30.41 42.83
CA GLU A 23 -40.38 31.30 41.66
C GLU A 23 -41.71 31.39 40.88
N ASP A 24 -42.09 32.59 40.42
CA ASP A 24 -43.26 32.77 39.57
C ASP A 24 -42.99 32.20 38.17
N ILE A 25 -43.80 31.22 37.78
CA ILE A 25 -43.70 30.49 36.52
C ILE A 25 -44.99 30.64 35.69
N SER A 26 -45.83 31.64 36.00
CA SER A 26 -47.13 31.87 35.35
C SER A 26 -47.02 32.31 33.89
N ASN A 27 -45.94 33.03 33.54
CA ASN A 27 -45.69 33.52 32.18
C ASN A 27 -44.68 32.67 31.39
N ILE A 28 -44.31 31.49 31.90
CA ILE A 28 -43.49 30.55 31.13
C ILE A 28 -44.43 29.82 30.17
N SER A 29 -44.66 30.44 29.00
CA SER A 29 -45.26 29.76 27.85
C SER A 29 -44.48 28.48 27.58
N THR A 30 -45.19 27.40 27.25
CA THR A 30 -44.63 26.10 26.84
C THR A 30 -43.93 26.20 25.48
N GLU A 31 -43.00 27.13 25.34
CA GLU A 31 -41.99 27.09 24.29
C GLU A 31 -40.86 26.22 24.85
N GLN A 32 -40.62 25.09 24.16
CA GLN A 32 -39.47 24.22 24.41
C GLN A 32 -38.20 25.08 24.47
N PRO A 33 -37.23 24.73 25.34
CA PRO A 33 -36.00 25.49 25.46
C PRO A 33 -35.28 25.52 24.11
N GLU A 34 -35.24 26.72 23.56
CA GLU A 34 -34.47 27.17 22.42
C GLU A 34 -32.97 26.93 22.72
N GLN A 35 -32.46 25.77 22.31
CA GLN A 35 -31.02 25.52 22.25
C GLN A 35 -30.43 26.30 21.07
N ASN A 36 -30.15 27.58 21.32
CA ASN A 36 -29.13 28.29 20.57
C ASN A 36 -27.78 27.61 20.84
N ASN A 37 -27.36 26.76 19.91
CA ASN A 37 -26.06 26.87 19.22
C ASN A 37 -25.95 25.83 18.08
N ALA A 38 -26.20 26.33 16.86
CA ALA A 38 -25.70 25.87 15.56
C ALA A 38 -26.10 24.48 15.03
N ALA A 39 -27.35 24.34 14.59
CA ALA A 39 -27.64 23.53 13.40
C ALA A 39 -27.96 24.49 12.23
N PRO A 40 -27.27 24.43 11.08
CA PRO A 40 -27.66 25.24 9.94
C PRO A 40 -29.06 24.84 9.49
N GLN A 41 -29.89 25.86 9.40
CA GLN A 41 -31.23 25.88 8.83
C GLN A 41 -31.31 25.16 7.48
N SER A 42 -32.52 24.68 7.18
CA SER A 42 -32.95 23.97 5.98
C SER A 42 -32.32 24.45 4.67
N THR A 43 -31.11 23.97 4.37
CA THR A 43 -30.58 23.96 3.01
C THR A 43 -31.23 22.80 2.27
N GLY A 44 -31.73 23.04 1.06
CA GLY A 44 -32.50 22.08 0.24
C GLY A 44 -32.03 20.62 0.34
N GLN A 45 -33.02 19.73 0.33
CA GLN A 45 -32.89 18.27 0.42
C GLN A 45 -31.63 17.78 -0.33
N LYS A 46 -30.68 17.21 0.41
CA LYS A 46 -29.41 16.76 -0.15
C LYS A 46 -29.61 15.44 -0.90
N ASN A 47 -28.97 15.30 -2.06
CA ASN A 47 -29.04 14.06 -2.84
C ASN A 47 -28.33 12.92 -2.09
N LYS A 48 -29.06 11.85 -1.79
CA LYS A 48 -28.58 10.69 -1.03
C LYS A 48 -27.38 9.97 -1.68
N TRP A 49 -27.17 10.16 -2.98
CA TRP A 49 -26.12 9.48 -3.76
C TRP A 49 -24.81 10.24 -3.93
N ILE A 50 -24.79 11.58 -3.72
CA ILE A 50 -23.58 12.36 -3.99
C ILE A 50 -22.47 12.03 -3.00
N ALA A 51 -22.75 11.99 -1.70
CA ALA A 51 -21.72 11.69 -0.69
C ALA A 51 -21.14 10.27 -0.82
N PRO A 52 -21.95 9.20 -1.01
CA PRO A 52 -21.43 7.85 -1.23
C PRO A 52 -20.54 7.74 -2.47
N ILE A 53 -20.94 8.35 -3.59
CA ILE A 53 -20.17 8.31 -4.84
C ILE A 53 -18.82 9.01 -4.66
N LEU A 54 -18.81 10.20 -4.04
CA LEU A 54 -17.56 10.90 -3.72
C LEU A 54 -16.63 10.03 -2.87
N ASN A 55 -17.20 9.31 -1.91
CA ASN A 55 -16.45 8.44 -1.03
C ASN A 55 -15.89 7.21 -1.74
N PHE A 56 -16.68 6.63 -2.65
CA PHE A 56 -16.26 5.50 -3.45
C PHE A 56 -15.16 5.88 -4.43
N ILE A 57 -15.30 7.00 -5.14
CA ILE A 57 -14.28 7.50 -6.07
C ILE A 57 -12.99 7.85 -5.30
N GLY A 58 -13.12 8.54 -4.17
CA GLY A 58 -12.00 8.86 -3.29
C GLY A 58 -11.26 7.60 -2.83
N GLY A 59 -11.99 6.63 -2.26
CA GLY A 59 -11.41 5.40 -1.74
C GLY A 59 -10.92 4.41 -2.82
N MET A 60 -11.46 4.43 -4.04
CA MET A 60 -11.01 3.52 -5.10
C MET A 60 -9.82 4.07 -5.88
N LEU A 61 -9.82 5.38 -6.20
CA LEU A 61 -8.72 6.01 -6.93
C LEU A 61 -7.52 6.31 -6.02
N ILE A 62 -7.80 6.65 -4.77
CA ILE A 62 -6.80 7.11 -3.82
C ILE A 62 -7.15 6.44 -2.49
N TYR A 63 -6.79 5.15 -2.33
CA TYR A 63 -7.11 4.28 -1.17
C TYR A 63 -7.09 4.95 0.23
N GLY A 64 -6.34 6.04 0.42
CA GLY A 64 -6.34 6.85 1.65
C GLY A 64 -7.39 7.96 1.80
N LEU A 65 -8.27 8.22 0.82
CA LEU A 65 -9.25 9.33 0.83
C LEU A 65 -10.70 8.90 1.11
N SER A 66 -10.88 7.70 1.67
CA SER A 66 -12.15 7.23 2.24
C SER A 66 -12.56 8.18 3.38
N GLY A 67 -13.49 9.09 3.13
CA GLY A 67 -13.93 10.15 4.06
C GLY A 67 -14.20 11.50 3.37
N ILE A 68 -13.78 11.66 2.12
CA ILE A 68 -13.91 12.93 1.39
C ILE A 68 -15.37 13.35 1.17
N GLY A 69 -16.29 12.37 1.04
CA GLY A 69 -17.73 12.62 0.93
C GLY A 69 -18.31 13.27 2.19
N HIS A 70 -17.88 12.83 3.38
CA HIS A 70 -18.30 13.42 4.65
C HIS A 70 -17.76 14.85 4.81
N ALA A 71 -16.54 15.13 4.36
CA ALA A 71 -15.93 16.46 4.45
C ALA A 71 -16.57 17.45 3.46
N LEU A 72 -16.59 17.12 2.16
CA LEU A 72 -16.97 18.07 1.11
C LEU A 72 -18.49 18.28 1.01
N TYR A 73 -19.28 17.21 1.17
CA TYR A 73 -20.72 17.28 0.94
C TYR A 73 -21.54 17.45 2.24
N LEU A 74 -21.17 16.68 3.27
CA LEU A 74 -21.90 16.69 4.54
C LEU A 74 -21.33 17.70 5.55
N ARG A 75 -20.11 18.20 5.34
CA ARG A 75 -19.36 19.06 6.29
C ARG A 75 -19.18 18.42 7.67
N LEU A 76 -19.15 17.09 7.72
CA LEU A 76 -18.94 16.29 8.93
C LEU A 76 -17.45 15.97 9.11
N TYR A 77 -16.64 17.00 9.40
CA TYR A 77 -15.17 16.90 9.43
C TYR A 77 -14.64 15.87 10.44
N LYS A 78 -15.31 15.69 11.58
CA LYS A 78 -14.90 14.69 12.57
C LYS A 78 -15.02 13.25 12.04
N ARG A 79 -16.10 12.94 11.30
CA ARG A 79 -16.27 11.63 10.64
C ARG A 79 -15.26 11.46 9.52
N ALA A 80 -15.07 12.50 8.72
CA ALA A 80 -14.09 12.49 7.64
C ALA A 80 -12.67 12.19 8.16
N ALA A 81 -12.27 12.78 9.30
CA ALA A 81 -10.97 12.52 9.90
C ALA A 81 -10.81 11.07 10.37
N ILE A 82 -11.84 10.48 10.98
CA ILE A 82 -11.81 9.07 11.43
C ILE A 82 -11.70 8.13 10.24
N PHE A 83 -12.58 8.26 9.25
CA PHE A 83 -12.55 7.42 8.06
C PHE A 83 -11.26 7.62 7.27
N GLY A 84 -10.79 8.86 7.15
CA GLY A 84 -9.53 9.20 6.48
C GLY A 84 -8.33 8.56 7.16
N ALA A 85 -8.25 8.63 8.50
CA ALA A 85 -7.15 7.99 9.25
C ALA A 85 -7.16 6.46 9.09
N ILE A 86 -8.32 5.82 9.18
CA ILE A 86 -8.44 4.36 9.00
C ILE A 86 -8.12 3.96 7.56
N GLY A 87 -8.67 4.66 6.56
CA GLY A 87 -8.42 4.39 5.15
C GLY A 87 -6.94 4.55 4.80
N PHE A 88 -6.32 5.62 5.31
CA PHE A 88 -4.89 5.85 5.13
C PHE A 88 -4.03 4.75 5.78
N LEU A 89 -4.37 4.31 7.00
CA LEU A 89 -3.68 3.21 7.68
C LEU A 89 -3.78 1.90 6.86
N LEU A 90 -4.97 1.56 6.37
CA LEU A 90 -5.18 0.39 5.52
C LEU A 90 -4.40 0.50 4.20
N SER A 91 -4.36 1.68 3.60
CA SER A 91 -3.56 1.95 2.39
C SER A 91 -2.06 1.77 2.64
N ALA A 92 -1.54 2.23 3.78
CA ALA A 92 -0.14 2.05 4.15
C ALA A 92 0.19 0.55 4.35
N ILE A 93 -0.67 -0.19 5.04
CA ILE A 93 -0.52 -1.64 5.22
C ILE A 93 -0.54 -2.36 3.88
N PHE A 94 -1.50 -2.01 3.00
CA PHE A 94 -1.57 -2.56 1.64
C PHE A 94 -0.28 -2.30 0.86
N PHE A 95 0.25 -1.08 0.89
CA PHE A 95 1.47 -0.71 0.19
C PHE A 95 2.69 -1.50 0.69
N VAL A 96 2.87 -1.61 2.02
CA VAL A 96 3.94 -2.40 2.62
C VAL A 96 3.82 -3.87 2.21
N LEU A 97 2.62 -4.46 2.36
CA LEU A 97 2.42 -5.85 1.99
C LEU A 97 2.62 -6.08 0.49
N PHE A 98 2.16 -5.17 -0.36
CA PHE A 98 2.36 -5.27 -1.82
C PHE A 98 3.85 -5.27 -2.19
N ILE A 99 4.68 -4.48 -1.49
CA ILE A 99 6.13 -4.43 -1.75
C ILE A 99 6.83 -5.70 -1.29
N PHE A 100 6.54 -6.18 -0.08
CA PHE A 100 7.30 -7.29 0.52
C PHE A 100 6.72 -8.67 0.21
N SER A 101 5.46 -8.74 -0.21
CA SER A 101 4.78 -10.01 -0.51
C SER A 101 4.78 -10.28 -2.01
N ASN A 102 5.53 -11.30 -2.43
CA ASN A 102 5.33 -11.93 -3.74
C ASN A 102 4.08 -12.85 -3.78
N SER A 103 3.28 -12.88 -2.70
CA SER A 103 2.06 -13.69 -2.65
C SER A 103 0.85 -12.91 -3.15
N PHE A 104 0.34 -13.32 -4.31
CA PHE A 104 -0.91 -12.83 -4.90
C PHE A 104 -2.10 -12.95 -3.92
N ALA A 105 -2.15 -14.03 -3.13
CA ALA A 105 -3.24 -14.25 -2.18
C ALA A 105 -3.31 -13.16 -1.10
N ILE A 106 -2.16 -12.71 -0.59
CA ILE A 106 -2.10 -11.64 0.43
C ILE A 106 -2.57 -10.32 -0.18
N THR A 107 -2.12 -9.99 -1.40
CA THR A 107 -2.56 -8.79 -2.13
C THR A 107 -4.06 -8.83 -2.41
N ALA A 108 -4.61 -9.99 -2.78
CA ALA A 108 -6.05 -10.13 -3.01
C ALA A 108 -6.87 -9.92 -1.73
N ILE A 109 -6.47 -10.53 -0.60
CA ILE A 109 -7.18 -10.40 0.69
C ILE A 109 -7.18 -8.95 1.17
N THR A 110 -6.03 -8.30 1.15
CA THR A 110 -5.89 -6.89 1.56
C THR A 110 -6.70 -5.94 0.69
N THR A 111 -6.74 -6.19 -0.64
CA THR A 111 -7.60 -5.45 -1.57
C THR A 111 -9.08 -5.62 -1.23
N LEU A 112 -9.53 -6.84 -0.93
CA LEU A 112 -10.92 -7.11 -0.53
C LEU A 112 -11.30 -6.38 0.78
N ILE A 113 -10.39 -6.32 1.75
CA ILE A 113 -10.59 -5.56 3.00
C ILE A 113 -10.73 -4.06 2.70
N GLY A 114 -9.88 -3.50 1.83
CA GLY A 114 -9.95 -2.10 1.43
C GLY A 114 -11.26 -1.74 0.70
N ILE A 115 -11.72 -2.63 -0.19
CA ILE A 115 -13.02 -2.49 -0.88
C ILE A 115 -14.16 -2.54 0.14
N ALA A 116 -14.16 -3.53 1.04
CA ALA A 116 -15.20 -3.65 2.08
C ALA A 116 -15.27 -2.40 2.97
N PHE A 117 -14.11 -1.85 3.35
CA PHE A 117 -14.04 -0.61 4.13
C PHE A 117 -14.59 0.59 3.34
N THR A 118 -14.23 0.73 2.06
CA THR A 118 -14.73 1.81 1.20
C THR A 118 -16.25 1.74 1.02
N LEU A 119 -16.79 0.54 0.82
CA LEU A 119 -18.24 0.31 0.76
C LEU A 119 -18.93 0.66 2.08
N TYR A 120 -18.34 0.28 3.22
CA TYR A 120 -18.86 0.65 4.53
C TYR A 120 -18.88 2.17 4.72
N ALA A 121 -17.80 2.87 4.37
CA ALA A 121 -17.74 4.33 4.50
C ALA A 121 -18.75 5.02 3.56
N ALA A 122 -18.96 4.50 2.35
CA ALA A 122 -19.99 4.98 1.43
C ALA A 122 -21.41 4.76 1.98
N TYR A 123 -21.66 3.60 2.60
CA TYR A 123 -22.92 3.30 3.30
C TYR A 123 -23.18 4.23 4.48
N ASP A 124 -22.16 4.53 5.30
CA ASP A 124 -22.28 5.50 6.40
C ASP A 124 -22.60 6.91 5.86
N ALA A 125 -21.95 7.33 4.77
CA ALA A 125 -22.25 8.61 4.11
C ALA A 125 -23.70 8.67 3.62
N TYR A 126 -24.22 7.57 3.05
CA TYR A 126 -25.63 7.46 2.63
C TYR A 126 -26.57 7.65 3.83
N LYS A 127 -26.33 6.91 4.91
CA LYS A 127 -27.16 6.97 6.13
C LYS A 127 -27.09 8.33 6.83
N CYS A 128 -25.93 8.98 6.83
CA CYS A 128 -25.81 10.35 7.32
C CYS A 128 -26.59 11.34 6.46
N THR A 129 -26.57 11.18 5.13
CA THR A 129 -27.33 12.05 4.22
C THR A 129 -28.84 11.89 4.44
N GLU A 130 -29.30 10.65 4.59
CA GLU A 130 -30.68 10.33 4.96
C GLU A 130 -31.05 10.96 6.31
N ALA A 131 -30.19 10.84 7.31
CA ALA A 131 -30.41 11.41 8.63
C ALA A 131 -30.54 12.95 8.61
N ILE A 132 -29.67 13.62 7.84
CA ILE A 132 -29.71 15.06 7.67
C ILE A 132 -30.99 15.50 6.95
N ASN A 133 -31.41 14.77 5.92
CA ASN A 133 -32.63 15.10 5.18
C ASN A 133 -33.91 14.90 6.01
N GLU A 134 -33.90 13.93 6.93
CA GLU A 134 -35.02 13.61 7.82
C GLU A 134 -34.99 14.41 9.13
N GLY A 135 -33.95 15.21 9.39
CA GLY A 135 -33.80 15.98 10.64
C GLY A 135 -33.60 15.12 11.89
N ARG A 136 -33.10 13.89 11.72
CA ARG A 136 -32.86 12.92 12.80
C ARG A 136 -31.39 12.94 13.24
N GLU A 137 -31.12 12.39 14.42
CA GLU A 137 -29.75 12.23 14.92
C GLU A 137 -28.90 11.38 13.97
N LEU A 138 -27.61 11.74 13.85
CA LEU A 138 -26.66 11.01 13.02
C LEU A 138 -26.39 9.61 13.60
N PRO A 139 -26.29 8.57 12.77
CA PRO A 139 -26.05 7.20 13.23
C PRO A 139 -24.66 7.09 13.90
N ALA A 140 -24.56 6.42 15.04
CA ALA A 140 -23.25 6.18 15.67
C ALA A 140 -22.31 5.37 14.75
N LEU A 141 -20.99 5.58 14.89
CA LEU A 141 -20.00 4.77 14.18
C LEU A 141 -19.95 3.34 14.77
N ILE A 142 -19.24 2.42 14.09
CA ILE A 142 -18.94 1.08 14.63
C ILE A 142 -18.40 1.22 16.07
N GLY A 143 -18.94 0.40 16.97
CA GLY A 143 -18.59 0.41 18.39
C GLY A 143 -19.33 1.47 19.24
N GLY A 144 -20.33 2.16 18.69
CA GLY A 144 -21.13 3.14 19.43
C GLY A 144 -20.42 4.49 19.65
N ILE A 145 -19.29 4.71 18.98
CA ILE A 145 -18.49 5.92 19.12
C ILE A 145 -19.27 7.08 18.49
N ARG A 146 -19.66 8.06 19.32
CA ARG A 146 -20.19 9.34 18.84
C ARG A 146 -18.99 10.25 18.54
N PRO A 147 -18.75 10.66 17.27
CA PRO A 147 -17.59 11.49 16.93
C PRO A 147 -17.60 12.85 17.65
N GLU A 148 -18.75 13.25 18.19
CA GLU A 148 -18.95 14.47 18.95
C GLU A 148 -18.12 14.51 20.23
N SER A 149 -17.92 13.37 20.89
CA SER A 149 -17.11 13.25 22.11
C SER A 149 -15.60 13.22 21.83
N LEU A 150 -15.18 13.13 20.56
CA LEU A 150 -13.78 13.15 20.18
C LEU A 150 -13.28 14.59 20.12
N SER A 151 -12.22 14.88 20.89
CA SER A 151 -11.58 16.19 20.85
C SER A 151 -10.94 16.42 19.48
N THR A 152 -11.03 17.64 18.96
CA THR A 152 -10.46 18.00 17.65
C THR A 152 -8.96 17.69 17.59
N GLY A 153 -8.25 17.81 18.72
CA GLY A 153 -6.84 17.47 18.85
C GLY A 153 -6.54 15.98 18.63
N MET A 154 -7.40 15.07 19.10
CA MET A 154 -7.20 13.63 18.87
C MET A 154 -7.40 13.24 17.40
N ALA A 155 -8.37 13.85 16.71
CA ALA A 155 -8.61 13.61 15.29
C ALA A 155 -7.44 14.11 14.41
N VAL A 156 -6.92 15.30 14.72
CA VAL A 156 -5.74 15.86 14.03
C VAL A 156 -4.48 15.04 14.36
N GLY A 157 -4.32 14.61 15.61
CA GLY A 157 -3.21 13.75 16.04
C GLY A 157 -3.19 12.41 15.30
N ALA A 158 -4.34 11.75 15.15
CA ALA A 158 -4.43 10.50 14.38
C ALA A 158 -4.02 10.67 12.91
N LEU A 159 -4.45 11.78 12.29
CA LEU A 159 -4.09 12.09 10.91
C LEU A 159 -2.59 12.40 10.77
N ALA A 160 -1.99 13.13 11.71
CA ALA A 160 -0.57 13.45 11.73
C ALA A 160 0.30 12.19 11.92
N VAL A 161 -0.08 11.29 12.85
CA VAL A 161 0.62 10.03 13.05
C VAL A 161 0.58 9.16 11.79
N ALA A 162 -0.59 9.07 11.14
CA ALA A 162 -0.73 8.36 9.89
C ALA A 162 0.23 8.94 8.82
N LEU A 163 0.24 10.26 8.65
CA LEU A 163 1.10 10.95 7.68
C LEU A 163 2.60 10.69 7.94
N VAL A 164 3.04 10.73 9.21
CA VAL A 164 4.43 10.41 9.59
C VAL A 164 4.80 8.98 9.25
N VAL A 165 3.93 8.01 9.55
CA VAL A 165 4.16 6.59 9.21
C VAL A 165 4.36 6.40 7.70
N MET A 166 3.62 7.14 6.88
CA MET A 166 3.75 7.06 5.43
C MET A 166 5.01 7.74 4.90
N VAL A 167 5.39 8.90 5.44
CA VAL A 167 6.68 9.54 5.07
C VAL A 167 7.85 8.61 5.39
N VAL A 168 7.81 7.91 6.53
CA VAL A 168 8.84 6.94 6.90
C VAL A 168 8.82 5.73 5.95
N ALA A 169 7.64 5.20 5.62
CA ALA A 169 7.50 4.07 4.69
C ALA A 169 7.95 4.43 3.26
N PHE A 170 7.55 5.59 2.75
CA PHE A 170 7.97 6.09 1.44
C PHE A 170 9.46 6.45 1.40
N GLY A 171 10.01 7.03 2.47
CA GLY A 171 11.45 7.34 2.56
C GLY A 171 12.31 6.07 2.52
N ALA A 172 11.90 5.02 3.22
CA ALA A 172 12.56 3.71 3.16
C ALA A 172 12.45 3.09 1.75
N PHE A 173 11.29 3.21 1.09
CA PHE A 173 11.07 2.68 -0.25
C PHE A 173 11.86 3.43 -1.34
N ALA A 174 11.85 4.76 -1.33
CA ALA A 174 12.62 5.58 -2.29
C ALA A 174 14.12 5.27 -2.20
N SER A 175 14.62 4.99 -0.99
CA SER A 175 16.01 4.57 -0.78
C SER A 175 16.31 3.20 -1.37
N SER A 176 15.32 2.30 -1.48
CA SER A 176 15.47 0.97 -2.10
C SER A 176 15.34 0.98 -3.63
N MET A 177 14.49 1.85 -4.20
CA MET A 177 14.37 1.97 -5.66
C MET A 177 15.59 2.62 -6.30
N LEU A 178 16.27 3.54 -5.62
CA LEU A 178 17.50 4.15 -6.14
C LEU A 178 18.67 3.16 -6.30
N VAL A 179 18.60 2.00 -5.62
CA VAL A 179 19.64 0.96 -5.66
C VAL A 179 19.41 -0.03 -6.81
N ASN A 180 18.19 -0.13 -7.36
CA ASN A 180 17.83 -1.15 -8.35
C ASN A 180 17.85 -0.68 -9.82
N ASP A 181 17.91 0.62 -10.09
CA ASP A 181 17.75 1.16 -11.46
C ASP A 181 19.02 1.12 -12.34
N LEU A 182 20.08 0.41 -11.93
CA LEU A 182 21.26 0.16 -12.78
C LEU A 182 21.32 -1.27 -13.34
N SER A 183 20.38 -2.13 -12.97
CA SER A 183 20.32 -3.50 -13.48
C SER A 183 18.95 -3.76 -14.10
N THR A 184 18.97 -4.33 -15.30
CA THR A 184 17.84 -4.97 -16.00
C THR A 184 17.12 -4.13 -17.06
N ALA A 185 17.75 -4.00 -18.22
CA ALA A 185 17.02 -3.99 -19.49
C ALA A 185 17.18 -5.38 -20.13
N SER A 186 16.19 -6.26 -19.95
CA SER A 186 16.14 -7.56 -20.62
C SER A 186 15.04 -7.55 -21.69
N VAL A 187 15.44 -7.64 -22.95
CA VAL A 187 14.57 -7.92 -24.08
C VAL A 187 14.26 -9.42 -24.08
N THR A 188 12.98 -9.75 -23.96
CA THR A 188 12.44 -11.10 -24.15
C THR A 188 12.59 -11.54 -25.60
N ASP A 189 13.10 -12.75 -25.83
CA ASP A 189 12.91 -13.42 -27.11
C ASP A 189 12.39 -14.84 -27.00
N THR A 190 11.69 -15.19 -28.07
CA THR A 190 10.67 -16.23 -28.22
C THR A 190 11.28 -17.63 -28.31
N VAL A 191 10.67 -18.59 -27.61
CA VAL A 191 11.01 -20.03 -27.69
C VAL A 191 10.68 -20.57 -29.08
N ILE A 192 11.70 -21.04 -29.81
CA ILE A 192 11.54 -21.98 -30.92
C ILE A 192 12.34 -23.23 -30.58
N SER A 193 11.63 -24.31 -30.29
CA SER A 193 12.19 -25.65 -30.22
C SER A 193 12.54 -26.12 -31.63
N ASN A 194 13.73 -26.67 -31.82
CA ASN A 194 14.00 -27.66 -32.86
C ASN A 194 15.07 -28.63 -32.37
N ASP A 195 14.66 -29.90 -32.23
CA ASP A 195 15.55 -31.05 -32.30
C ASP A 195 16.29 -31.03 -33.65
N ILE A 196 17.57 -31.39 -33.65
CA ILE A 196 18.16 -32.44 -34.51
C ILE A 196 19.66 -32.58 -34.15
N SER A 197 20.03 -33.83 -33.89
CA SER A 197 21.40 -34.31 -33.73
C SER A 197 22.22 -34.21 -35.02
N SER A 198 23.48 -33.78 -34.92
CA SER A 198 24.55 -34.28 -35.79
C SER A 198 25.92 -33.97 -35.18
N GLY A 199 26.71 -35.02 -34.94
CA GLY A 199 28.05 -34.91 -34.43
C GLY A 199 29.03 -34.29 -35.43
N THR A 200 29.78 -33.31 -34.94
CA THR A 200 31.09 -32.85 -35.42
C THR A 200 31.88 -32.46 -34.17
N ASN A 201 33.18 -32.74 -34.16
CA ASN A 201 34.04 -32.58 -32.97
C ASN A 201 33.85 -31.20 -32.31
N ASP A 202 33.25 -31.24 -31.12
CA ASP A 202 32.51 -30.16 -30.46
C ASP A 202 33.44 -29.29 -29.59
N ASN A 203 34.63 -28.96 -30.12
CA ASN A 203 35.62 -28.14 -29.41
C ASN A 203 35.72 -26.73 -29.97
N ASP A 204 35.11 -26.41 -31.12
CA ASP A 204 35.15 -25.08 -31.71
C ASP A 204 34.02 -24.25 -31.08
N GLY A 205 34.37 -23.22 -30.30
CA GLY A 205 33.37 -22.42 -29.62
C GLY A 205 33.82 -21.80 -28.31
N LEU A 206 33.23 -20.65 -28.00
CA LEU A 206 33.43 -19.94 -26.74
C LEU A 206 32.47 -20.48 -25.68
N VAL A 207 33.00 -20.88 -24.54
CA VAL A 207 32.26 -21.51 -23.44
C VAL A 207 32.62 -20.84 -22.12
N VAL A 208 31.61 -20.56 -21.30
CA VAL A 208 31.80 -20.19 -19.89
C VAL A 208 31.43 -21.38 -19.02
N GLU A 209 32.41 -21.94 -18.30
CA GLU A 209 32.22 -23.06 -17.39
C GLU A 209 32.09 -22.53 -15.95
N ILE A 210 31.00 -22.91 -15.29
CA ILE A 210 30.70 -22.58 -13.90
C ILE A 210 30.77 -23.88 -13.12
N SER A 211 31.64 -23.93 -12.10
CA SER A 211 31.70 -25.05 -11.16
C SER A 211 31.32 -24.59 -9.77
N TYR A 212 30.17 -25.07 -9.31
CA TYR A 212 29.60 -24.75 -8.00
C TYR A 212 28.49 -25.73 -7.61
N PRO A 213 28.53 -26.39 -6.44
CA PRO A 213 27.48 -27.35 -6.05
C PRO A 213 26.12 -26.70 -5.72
N GLY A 214 26.11 -25.40 -5.48
CA GLY A 214 24.95 -24.64 -5.02
C GLY A 214 24.18 -23.92 -6.13
N GLU A 215 23.34 -22.98 -5.74
CA GLU A 215 22.54 -22.15 -6.65
C GLU A 215 23.26 -20.84 -6.97
N TRP A 216 23.17 -20.41 -8.23
CA TRP A 216 23.90 -19.24 -8.72
C TRP A 216 23.12 -18.46 -9.78
N SER A 217 23.48 -17.19 -9.93
CA SER A 217 23.04 -16.28 -10.99
C SER A 217 24.25 -15.73 -11.71
N ALA A 218 24.19 -15.64 -13.04
CA ALA A 218 25.29 -15.19 -13.87
C ALA A 218 24.84 -14.12 -14.88
N SER A 219 25.73 -13.18 -15.18
CA SER A 219 25.64 -12.26 -16.31
C SER A 219 26.86 -12.51 -17.20
N ILE A 220 26.63 -12.88 -18.46
CA ILE A 220 27.69 -13.23 -19.40
C ILE A 220 27.49 -12.43 -20.69
N GLY A 221 28.55 -11.78 -21.15
CA GLY A 221 28.42 -10.83 -22.25
C GLY A 221 29.73 -10.18 -22.69
N ASP A 222 29.63 -9.34 -23.70
CA ASP A 222 30.71 -8.47 -24.18
C ASP A 222 30.56 -7.04 -23.59
N GLN A 223 31.21 -6.06 -24.22
CA GLN A 223 31.14 -4.66 -23.77
C GLN A 223 29.78 -4.00 -24.02
N ASP A 224 28.99 -4.53 -24.94
CA ASP A 224 27.76 -3.91 -25.43
C ASP A 224 26.51 -4.66 -24.96
N THR A 225 26.60 -5.97 -24.75
CA THR A 225 25.48 -6.85 -24.47
C THR A 225 25.83 -7.90 -23.42
N SER A 226 24.87 -8.20 -22.55
CA SER A 226 24.99 -9.31 -21.59
C SER A 226 23.68 -10.08 -21.48
N THR A 227 23.80 -11.38 -21.24
CA THR A 227 22.68 -12.30 -21.03
C THR A 227 22.72 -12.81 -19.59
N MET A 228 21.55 -12.82 -18.94
CA MET A 228 21.40 -13.32 -17.58
C MET A 228 21.06 -14.81 -17.61
N TYR A 229 21.72 -15.58 -16.74
CA TYR A 229 21.52 -17.00 -16.54
C TYR A 229 21.31 -17.29 -15.06
N ASN A 230 20.51 -18.30 -14.74
CA ASN A 230 20.38 -18.82 -13.38
C ASN A 230 20.49 -20.34 -13.45
N GLY A 231 21.21 -20.92 -12.51
CA GLY A 231 21.50 -22.35 -12.53
C GLY A 231 21.79 -22.91 -11.15
N LYS A 232 22.03 -24.23 -11.13
CA LYS A 232 22.37 -24.98 -9.94
C LYS A 232 23.33 -26.10 -10.29
N GLY A 233 24.37 -26.27 -9.49
CA GLY A 233 25.41 -27.24 -9.81
C GLY A 233 26.38 -26.70 -10.85
N ASP A 234 27.24 -27.59 -11.34
CA ASP A 234 28.18 -27.30 -12.40
C ASP A 234 27.43 -27.17 -13.75
N GLU A 235 27.73 -26.12 -14.53
CA GLU A 235 27.09 -25.85 -15.81
C GLU A 235 28.07 -25.21 -16.80
N SER A 236 27.92 -25.53 -18.08
CA SER A 236 28.71 -24.95 -19.17
C SER A 236 27.80 -24.24 -20.17
N ILE A 237 28.01 -22.94 -20.33
CA ILE A 237 27.20 -22.09 -21.20
C ILE A 237 27.97 -21.84 -22.49
N LYS A 238 27.49 -22.39 -23.61
CA LYS A 238 28.01 -22.10 -24.95
C LYS A 238 27.56 -20.71 -25.39
N ILE A 239 28.50 -19.87 -25.81
CA ILE A 239 28.23 -18.55 -26.36
C ILE A 239 28.14 -18.68 -27.87
N ASN A 240 27.06 -18.15 -28.45
CA ASN A 240 26.83 -18.20 -29.90
C ASN A 240 28.02 -17.58 -30.66
N GLU A 241 28.32 -18.10 -31.83
CA GLU A 241 29.42 -17.59 -32.66
C GLU A 241 29.16 -16.13 -33.07
N GLY A 242 30.09 -15.26 -32.69
CA GLY A 242 30.08 -13.82 -32.98
C GLY A 242 31.49 -13.27 -32.97
N ARG A 243 31.69 -12.07 -33.54
CA ARG A 243 32.97 -11.35 -33.41
C ARG A 243 32.96 -10.59 -32.08
N TYR A 244 33.51 -11.23 -31.06
CA TYR A 244 33.74 -10.61 -29.75
C TYR A 244 35.21 -10.25 -29.61
N ASP A 245 35.51 -9.01 -29.26
CA ASP A 245 36.88 -8.58 -28.92
C ASP A 245 37.20 -8.92 -27.45
N VAL A 246 36.19 -8.85 -26.58
CA VAL A 246 36.29 -9.17 -25.15
C VAL A 246 35.01 -9.87 -24.70
N ILE A 247 35.17 -10.87 -23.84
CA ILE A 247 34.06 -11.54 -23.15
C ILE A 247 34.27 -11.42 -21.64
N ALA A 248 33.19 -11.19 -20.90
CA ALA A 248 33.17 -11.14 -19.45
C ALA A 248 32.03 -11.98 -18.86
N ALA A 249 32.28 -12.56 -17.70
CA ALA A 249 31.29 -13.30 -16.92
C ALA A 249 31.34 -12.85 -15.46
N ALA A 250 30.19 -12.47 -14.91
CA ALA A 250 30.00 -12.19 -13.50
C ALA A 250 29.01 -13.21 -12.92
N VAL A 251 29.46 -14.03 -11.97
CA VAL A 251 28.67 -15.12 -11.38
C VAL A 251 28.59 -14.95 -9.88
N GLN A 252 27.38 -14.96 -9.33
CA GLN A 252 27.09 -14.78 -7.92
C GLN A 252 26.40 -16.01 -7.35
N LYS A 253 26.85 -16.44 -6.17
CA LYS A 253 26.11 -17.42 -5.36
C LYS A 253 24.80 -16.83 -4.86
N THR A 254 23.70 -17.52 -5.06
CA THR A 254 22.39 -17.13 -4.50
C THR A 254 22.12 -17.80 -3.16
N ASP A 255 23.00 -18.72 -2.76
CA ASP A 255 23.02 -19.33 -1.44
C ASP A 255 24.15 -18.76 -0.55
N GLY A 256 24.02 -19.00 0.75
CA GLY A 256 25.01 -18.62 1.76
C GLY A 256 26.11 -19.66 1.96
N SER A 257 26.37 -20.56 1.00
CA SER A 257 27.37 -21.63 1.20
C SER A 257 28.81 -21.10 1.11
N SER A 258 29.68 -21.68 1.94
CA SER A 258 31.13 -21.50 1.90
C SER A 258 31.83 -22.33 0.80
N ASP A 259 31.08 -23.14 0.05
CA ASP A 259 31.60 -23.96 -1.05
C ASP A 259 32.28 -23.09 -2.12
N LYS A 260 33.27 -23.64 -2.83
CA LYS A 260 34.04 -22.86 -3.80
C LYS A 260 33.26 -22.70 -5.10
N LEU A 261 32.96 -21.47 -5.49
CA LEU A 261 32.50 -21.10 -6.84
C LEU A 261 33.72 -20.83 -7.70
N LYS A 262 33.83 -21.49 -8.85
CA LYS A 262 34.88 -21.26 -9.86
C LYS A 262 34.26 -21.01 -11.22
N VAL A 263 34.78 -20.01 -11.94
CA VAL A 263 34.33 -19.66 -13.29
C VAL A 263 35.54 -19.69 -14.23
N LYS A 264 35.35 -20.19 -15.45
CA LYS A 264 36.36 -20.22 -16.51
C LYS A 264 35.77 -19.72 -17.82
N ILE A 265 36.59 -19.05 -18.61
CA ILE A 265 36.31 -18.74 -20.01
C ILE A 265 37.20 -19.65 -20.85
N ILE A 266 36.59 -20.42 -21.75
CA ILE A 266 37.25 -21.43 -22.59
C ILE A 266 36.95 -21.10 -24.05
N LYS A 267 37.98 -21.06 -24.90
CA LYS A 267 37.83 -20.92 -26.35
C LYS A 267 38.63 -22.02 -27.01
N ASP A 268 37.99 -22.74 -27.93
CA ASP A 268 38.61 -23.78 -28.75
C ASP A 268 39.27 -24.91 -27.92
N GLY A 269 38.72 -25.14 -26.71
CA GLY A 269 39.25 -26.09 -25.72
C GLY A 269 40.31 -25.52 -24.77
N ASP A 270 40.85 -24.33 -25.02
CA ASP A 270 41.84 -23.69 -24.18
C ASP A 270 41.20 -22.74 -23.16
N THR A 271 41.60 -22.87 -21.88
CA THR A 271 41.16 -21.94 -20.83
C THR A 271 41.89 -20.61 -21.00
N LEU A 272 41.14 -19.56 -21.32
CA LEU A 272 41.66 -18.20 -21.50
C LEU A 272 41.85 -17.50 -20.15
N ASP A 273 40.88 -17.62 -19.25
CA ASP A 273 40.97 -17.04 -17.91
C ASP A 273 40.08 -17.79 -16.90
N SER A 274 40.41 -17.69 -15.60
CA SER A 274 39.64 -18.33 -14.53
C SER A 274 39.80 -17.64 -13.18
N GLU A 275 38.68 -17.44 -12.50
CA GLU A 275 38.63 -16.88 -11.15
C GLU A 275 37.77 -17.72 -10.21
N SER A 276 37.91 -17.51 -8.90
CA SER A 276 37.14 -18.28 -7.91
C SER A 276 36.95 -17.56 -6.57
N THR A 277 35.89 -17.93 -5.84
CA THR A 277 35.62 -17.43 -4.48
C THR A 277 35.00 -18.50 -3.58
N SER A 278 35.29 -18.44 -2.28
CA SER A 278 34.65 -19.25 -1.23
C SER A 278 33.83 -18.39 -0.26
N LYS A 279 33.71 -17.08 -0.52
CA LYS A 279 32.91 -16.19 0.34
C LYS A 279 31.42 -16.54 0.22
N GLU A 280 30.69 -16.46 1.33
CA GLU A 280 29.22 -16.57 1.34
C GLU A 280 28.63 -15.45 0.48
N TYR A 281 27.64 -15.79 -0.38
CA TYR A 281 27.09 -14.87 -1.39
C TYR A 281 28.16 -14.22 -2.30
N GLY A 282 29.32 -14.85 -2.41
CA GLY A 282 30.46 -14.33 -3.15
C GLY A 282 30.18 -14.21 -4.64
N VAL A 283 30.84 -13.24 -5.26
CA VAL A 283 30.81 -12.98 -6.70
C VAL A 283 32.17 -13.29 -7.30
N VAL A 284 32.18 -13.91 -8.46
CA VAL A 284 33.36 -14.10 -9.32
C VAL A 284 33.14 -13.29 -10.59
N THR A 285 34.12 -12.45 -10.95
CA THR A 285 34.13 -11.71 -12.21
C THR A 285 35.40 -12.08 -12.96
N VAL A 286 35.25 -12.54 -14.20
CA VAL A 286 36.34 -12.97 -15.07
C VAL A 286 36.14 -12.37 -16.47
N SER A 287 37.22 -12.00 -17.15
CA SER A 287 37.15 -11.42 -18.50
C SER A 287 38.36 -11.80 -19.34
N ALA A 288 38.15 -12.12 -20.61
CA ALA A 288 39.21 -12.50 -21.53
C ALA A 288 39.09 -11.75 -22.86
N THR A 289 40.24 -11.46 -23.47
CA THR A 289 40.35 -10.95 -24.86
C THR A 289 40.51 -12.14 -25.80
N LEU A 290 39.78 -12.12 -26.93
CA LEU A 290 39.66 -13.28 -27.85
C LEU A 290 40.51 -13.19 -29.11
#